data_AF-A0A2M7KGE4-F1
#
_entry.id   AF-A0A2M7KGE4-F1
#
_cell.length_a   1.000
_cell.length_b   1.000
_cell.length_c   1.000
_cell.angle_alpha   90.00
_cell.angle_beta   90.00
_cell.angle_gamma   90.00
#
_symmetry.space_group_name_H-M   'P 1'
#
loop_
_entity.id
_entity.type
_entity.pdbx_description
1 polymer ?
#
loop_
_entity_poly.entity_id
_entity_poly.type
_entity_poly.pdbx_seq_one_letter_code
_entity_poly.pdbx_strand_id
1 'polypeptide(L)'
;MRAVRPARRTAFFVVGIVTGVVAPGPVTRAEGDTVRESVKHLCRDYLEGFGHPDTKLCYHHRLNGPKGLAALSSPEDIAKRVVAGKPMPYGYGSGIQDVALENGQFLFALCDAYDATRDEELAALARHVYQGMKLIGTVSAEPGFVPRGPHPDGKSYYPDSSRDQTCAFVEALWRYHASTLSTPEDRAFIADALAKVGRRMARYDYVLMVEDGSHMAHVGFGWKQLTVIGAATLLGHLAAISDATDDPHWAELYDEFSREQRGVRWKLLSAGSAESAQADTLYSNQFFTSLAVLVRTETDRSRVASVRGLMKAQAERALRSNVFDERAWRRLDWAGGWSDSETEAALKPFGLTLTAQPTVVDLYRRFDPQLFQTQSRRQQQVNAKLLMGLPTVAFHKALLSESPELVREVAPHVQDMVTKRVVHGSQYMGGENFNRAVILGLHLVALRARGVG
;
A
#
# COMPACT_ATOMS: atom_id res chain seq x y z
N MET A 1 -55.85 18.90 46.95
CA MET A 1 -56.07 17.47 47.28
C MET A 1 -56.98 16.86 46.22
N ARG A 2 -56.55 15.73 45.64
CA ARG A 2 -57.19 14.86 44.64
C ARG A 2 -58.52 15.28 44.00
N ALA A 3 -58.55 15.33 42.66
CA ALA A 3 -59.75 14.97 41.89
C ALA A 3 -59.34 14.16 40.65
N VAL A 4 -59.99 13.02 40.52
CA VAL A 4 -59.76 11.92 39.57
C VAL A 4 -60.27 12.28 38.18
N ARG A 5 -59.51 11.95 37.12
CA ARG A 5 -59.91 12.06 35.71
C ARG A 5 -60.80 10.88 35.30
N PRO A 6 -61.92 11.09 34.58
CA PRO A 6 -62.63 10.03 33.88
C PRO A 6 -62.20 9.91 32.42
N ALA A 7 -62.30 8.67 31.92
CA ALA A 7 -62.01 8.23 30.57
C ALA A 7 -62.91 8.91 29.51
N ARG A 8 -62.38 9.10 28.30
CA ARG A 8 -63.17 9.40 27.09
C ARG A 8 -62.81 8.48 25.93
N ARG A 9 -63.89 8.20 25.20
CA ARG A 9 -64.12 7.17 24.20
C ARG A 9 -63.45 7.47 22.86
N THR A 10 -63.21 6.36 22.18
CA THR A 10 -62.82 6.12 20.79
C THR A 10 -63.63 6.91 19.77
N ALA A 11 -62.95 7.48 18.77
CA ALA A 11 -63.53 7.88 17.49
C ALA A 11 -62.75 7.14 16.37
N PHE A 12 -63.49 6.39 15.54
CA PHE A 12 -62.96 5.68 14.39
C PHE A 12 -62.66 6.66 13.24
N PHE A 13 -61.44 6.62 12.72
CA PHE A 13 -61.06 7.22 11.45
C PHE A 13 -61.32 6.21 10.32
N VAL A 14 -62.08 6.61 9.31
CA VAL A 14 -62.07 5.97 7.98
C VAL A 14 -61.39 6.95 7.04
N VAL A 15 -60.15 6.64 6.65
CA VAL A 15 -59.46 7.31 5.54
C VAL A 15 -59.18 6.24 4.50
N GLY A 16 -59.76 6.41 3.32
CA GLY A 16 -59.63 5.49 2.20
C GLY A 16 -58.17 5.40 1.74
N ILE A 17 -57.70 4.17 1.59
CA ILE A 17 -56.43 3.84 0.97
C ILE A 17 -56.60 4.02 -0.54
N VAL A 18 -55.97 5.07 -1.10
CA VAL A 18 -55.70 5.15 -2.55
C VAL A 18 -54.34 4.52 -2.77
N THR A 19 -54.31 3.30 -3.28
CA THR A 19 -53.09 2.62 -3.73
C THR A 19 -52.62 3.24 -5.04
N GLY A 20 -51.82 4.30 -4.95
CA GLY A 20 -50.99 4.77 -6.06
C GLY A 20 -49.69 3.97 -6.10
N VAL A 21 -49.58 3.01 -7.02
CA VAL A 21 -48.30 2.39 -7.36
C VAL A 21 -47.48 3.44 -8.11
N VAL A 22 -46.59 4.11 -7.39
CA VAL A 22 -45.54 4.93 -8.00
C VAL A 22 -44.47 3.97 -8.49
N ALA A 23 -44.35 3.81 -9.81
CA ALA A 23 -43.22 3.12 -10.40
C ALA A 23 -41.92 3.83 -9.97
N PRO A 24 -40.88 3.11 -9.51
CA PRO A 24 -39.62 3.75 -9.18
C PRO A 24 -39.04 4.33 -10.47
N GLY A 25 -38.94 5.66 -10.52
CA GLY A 25 -38.13 6.32 -11.54
C GLY A 25 -36.69 5.81 -11.48
N PRO A 26 -35.91 5.95 -12.57
CA PRO A 26 -34.52 5.51 -12.58
C PRO A 26 -33.76 6.28 -11.49
N VAL A 27 -33.43 5.59 -10.40
CA VAL A 27 -32.46 6.09 -9.43
C VAL A 27 -31.14 6.13 -10.18
N THR A 28 -30.70 7.33 -10.58
CA THR A 28 -29.33 7.56 -11.01
C THR A 28 -28.44 7.24 -9.81
N ARG A 29 -27.98 5.99 -9.69
CA ARG A 29 -26.91 5.62 -8.77
C ARG A 29 -25.76 6.57 -9.04
N ALA A 30 -25.38 7.36 -8.03
CA ALA A 30 -24.21 8.22 -8.15
C ALA A 30 -23.02 7.34 -8.54
N GLU A 31 -22.20 7.79 -9.51
CA GLU A 31 -20.99 7.07 -9.95
C GLU A 31 -20.04 6.72 -8.78
N GLY A 32 -20.15 7.43 -7.64
CA GLY A 32 -19.44 7.11 -6.40
C GLY A 32 -19.83 5.76 -5.78
N ASP A 33 -21.10 5.36 -5.88
CA ASP A 33 -21.57 4.06 -5.35
C ASP A 33 -21.05 2.89 -6.19
N THR A 34 -20.90 3.07 -7.52
CA THR A 34 -20.44 1.99 -8.40
C THR A 34 -18.95 1.69 -8.24
N VAL A 35 -18.11 2.72 -8.03
CA VAL A 35 -16.67 2.52 -7.79
C VAL A 35 -16.41 1.86 -6.45
N ARG A 36 -17.10 2.28 -5.39
CA ARG A 36 -16.96 1.64 -4.07
C ARG A 36 -17.32 0.16 -4.13
N GLU A 37 -18.44 -0.20 -4.75
CA GLU A 37 -18.83 -1.62 -4.89
C GLU A 37 -17.82 -2.42 -5.74
N SER A 38 -17.27 -1.81 -6.80
CA SER A 38 -16.23 -2.44 -7.62
C SER A 38 -14.95 -2.68 -6.82
N VAL A 39 -14.53 -1.74 -5.98
CA VAL A 39 -13.37 -1.89 -5.09
C VAL A 39 -13.60 -2.98 -4.04
N LYS A 40 -14.80 -3.05 -3.45
CA LYS A 40 -15.15 -4.13 -2.50
C LYS A 40 -15.13 -5.49 -3.18
N HIS A 41 -15.64 -5.58 -4.41
CA HIS A 41 -15.50 -6.79 -5.22
C HIS A 41 -14.04 -7.18 -5.43
N LEU A 42 -13.16 -6.23 -5.81
CA LEU A 42 -11.73 -6.51 -5.93
C LEU A 42 -11.08 -6.95 -4.62
N CYS A 43 -11.48 -6.39 -3.47
CA CYS A 43 -10.96 -6.82 -2.18
C CYS A 43 -11.31 -8.29 -1.90
N ARG A 44 -12.54 -8.71 -2.22
CA ARG A 44 -12.97 -10.11 -2.09
C ARG A 44 -12.18 -11.02 -3.03
N ASP A 45 -12.04 -10.64 -4.30
CA ASP A 45 -11.26 -11.39 -5.29
C ASP A 45 -9.78 -11.50 -4.90
N TYR A 46 -9.23 -10.46 -4.27
CA TYR A 46 -7.85 -10.48 -3.78
C TYR A 46 -7.68 -11.49 -2.65
N LEU A 47 -8.57 -11.48 -1.66
CA LEU A 47 -8.56 -12.45 -0.57
C LEU A 47 -8.83 -13.87 -1.04
N GLU A 48 -9.78 -14.09 -1.93
CA GLU A 48 -10.09 -15.42 -2.47
C GLU A 48 -8.93 -15.95 -3.33
N GLY A 49 -8.32 -15.07 -4.14
CA GLY A 49 -7.27 -15.44 -5.06
C GLY A 49 -5.92 -15.67 -4.39
N PHE A 50 -5.53 -14.78 -3.49
CA PHE A 50 -4.18 -14.67 -2.97
C PHE A 50 -4.10 -14.89 -1.47
N GLY A 51 -5.24 -14.90 -0.76
CA GLY A 51 -5.31 -15.08 0.68
C GLY A 51 -5.15 -16.52 1.13
N HIS A 52 -4.59 -16.72 2.32
CA HIS A 52 -4.63 -18.00 3.02
C HIS A 52 -5.49 -17.88 4.29
N PRO A 53 -6.46 -18.78 4.52
CA PRO A 53 -7.42 -18.64 5.61
C PRO A 53 -6.77 -18.69 6.99
N ASP A 54 -5.68 -19.43 7.17
CA ASP A 54 -5.08 -19.58 8.51
C ASP A 54 -4.17 -18.40 8.86
N THR A 55 -3.42 -17.87 7.89
CA THR A 55 -2.50 -16.75 8.12
C THR A 55 -3.19 -15.40 7.99
N LYS A 56 -4.38 -15.33 7.35
CA LYS A 56 -5.12 -14.07 7.08
C LYS A 56 -4.32 -13.08 6.22
N LEU A 57 -3.32 -13.57 5.49
CA LEU A 57 -2.42 -12.80 4.64
C LEU A 57 -2.67 -13.14 3.17
N CYS A 58 -2.55 -12.13 2.31
CA CYS A 58 -2.44 -12.31 0.87
C CYS A 58 -0.97 -12.52 0.45
N TYR A 59 -0.76 -13.36 -0.56
CA TYR A 59 0.55 -13.74 -1.07
C TYR A 59 0.81 -13.20 -2.47
N HIS A 60 2.09 -13.14 -2.84
CA HIS A 60 2.52 -12.57 -4.12
C HIS A 60 2.12 -13.44 -5.33
N HIS A 61 1.63 -14.65 -5.11
CA HIS A 61 1.10 -15.55 -6.14
C HIS A 61 -0.30 -16.03 -5.81
N ARG A 62 -1.13 -16.20 -6.86
CA ARG A 62 -2.50 -16.71 -6.72
C ARG A 62 -2.48 -18.15 -6.21
N LEU A 63 -3.16 -18.38 -5.09
CA LEU A 63 -3.23 -19.66 -4.37
C LEU A 63 -4.43 -20.51 -4.77
N ASN A 64 -5.50 -19.92 -5.32
CA ASN A 64 -6.64 -20.68 -5.84
C ASN A 64 -6.49 -21.10 -7.33
N GLY A 65 -5.28 -20.94 -7.89
CA GLY A 65 -4.95 -21.33 -9.26
C GLY A 65 -4.39 -22.76 -9.38
N PRO A 66 -4.01 -23.21 -10.59
CA PRO A 66 -3.58 -24.59 -10.85
C PRO A 66 -2.37 -25.06 -10.04
N LYS A 67 -1.51 -24.13 -9.60
CA LYS A 67 -0.33 -24.44 -8.78
C LYS A 67 -0.63 -24.51 -7.29
N GLY A 68 -1.77 -23.99 -6.83
CA GLY A 68 -2.08 -23.94 -5.40
C GLY A 68 -0.95 -23.30 -4.58
N LEU A 69 -0.67 -23.91 -3.43
CA LEU A 69 0.48 -23.58 -2.58
C LEU A 69 1.83 -23.81 -3.25
N ALA A 70 1.95 -24.70 -4.25
CA ALA A 70 3.19 -24.92 -4.99
C ALA A 70 3.57 -23.75 -5.91
N ALA A 71 2.78 -22.68 -5.93
CA ALA A 71 3.20 -21.40 -6.48
C ALA A 71 4.25 -20.70 -5.58
N LEU A 72 4.32 -21.06 -4.29
CA LEU A 72 5.26 -20.52 -3.32
C LEU A 72 6.47 -21.44 -3.13
N SER A 73 7.59 -20.91 -2.65
CA SER A 73 8.71 -21.72 -2.15
C SER A 73 8.24 -22.64 -1.03
N SER A 74 8.71 -23.89 -1.04
CA SER A 74 8.42 -24.84 0.03
C SER A 74 9.09 -24.43 1.36
N PRO A 75 8.57 -24.84 2.52
CA PRO A 75 9.26 -24.69 3.81
C PRO A 75 10.70 -25.22 3.82
N GLU A 76 10.97 -26.31 3.10
CA GLU A 76 12.31 -26.89 2.96
C GLU A 76 13.26 -25.95 2.19
N ASP A 77 12.80 -25.37 1.08
CA ASP A 77 13.58 -24.40 0.31
C ASP A 77 13.83 -23.11 1.10
N ILE A 78 12.82 -22.64 1.84
CA ILE A 78 12.94 -21.47 2.71
C ILE A 78 14.00 -21.72 3.79
N ALA A 79 13.96 -22.89 4.45
CA ALA A 79 14.96 -23.27 5.45
C ALA A 79 16.38 -23.36 4.86
N LYS A 80 16.51 -23.82 3.62
CA LYS A 80 17.78 -23.85 2.86
C LYS A 80 18.16 -22.49 2.27
N ARG A 81 17.30 -21.47 2.37
CA ARG A 81 17.51 -20.14 1.80
C ARG A 81 17.69 -20.17 0.28
N VAL A 82 16.89 -20.97 -0.40
CA VAL A 82 16.94 -21.13 -1.87
C VAL A 82 15.59 -20.82 -2.53
N VAL A 83 15.66 -20.28 -3.74
CA VAL A 83 14.49 -20.11 -4.62
C VAL A 83 14.84 -20.69 -5.97
N ALA A 84 14.02 -21.63 -6.47
CA ALA A 84 14.23 -22.30 -7.74
C ALA A 84 15.66 -22.88 -7.90
N GLY A 85 16.17 -23.51 -6.83
CA GLY A 85 17.49 -24.16 -6.80
C GLY A 85 18.69 -23.21 -6.69
N LYS A 86 18.48 -21.90 -6.48
CA LYS A 86 19.57 -20.91 -6.35
C LYS A 86 19.60 -20.30 -4.95
N PRO A 87 20.79 -20.02 -4.37
CA PRO A 87 20.90 -19.26 -3.14
C PRO A 87 20.16 -17.92 -3.25
N MET A 88 19.25 -17.70 -2.30
CA MET A 88 18.38 -16.52 -2.26
C MET A 88 17.97 -16.21 -0.81
N PRO A 89 18.90 -15.74 0.04
CA PRO A 89 18.66 -15.55 1.47
C PRO A 89 17.58 -14.53 1.81
N TYR A 90 17.33 -13.57 0.92
CA TYR A 90 16.25 -12.58 1.00
C TYR A 90 14.97 -12.99 0.25
N GLY A 91 14.91 -14.22 -0.26
CA GLY A 91 13.68 -14.85 -0.73
C GLY A 91 13.07 -14.31 -2.02
N TYR A 92 13.74 -13.49 -2.83
CA TYR A 92 13.17 -12.98 -4.08
C TYR A 92 12.69 -14.09 -5.02
N GLY A 93 11.43 -13.96 -5.47
CA GLY A 93 10.77 -14.94 -6.33
C GLY A 93 10.17 -16.14 -5.59
N SER A 94 10.17 -16.14 -4.25
CA SER A 94 9.59 -17.22 -3.43
C SER A 94 8.06 -17.18 -3.35
N GLY A 95 7.42 -16.09 -3.75
CA GLY A 95 6.00 -15.87 -3.56
C GLY A 95 5.62 -15.33 -2.17
N ILE A 96 6.56 -15.31 -1.22
CA ILE A 96 6.37 -14.75 0.13
C ILE A 96 7.21 -13.49 0.39
N GLN A 97 7.92 -13.00 -0.62
CA GLN A 97 8.98 -12.00 -0.45
C GLN A 97 8.49 -10.57 -0.14
N ASP A 98 7.22 -10.28 -0.42
CA ASP A 98 6.61 -8.95 -0.28
C ASP A 98 5.32 -8.97 0.55
N VAL A 99 5.10 -10.03 1.34
CA VAL A 99 3.83 -10.21 2.08
C VAL A 99 3.62 -9.11 3.12
N ALA A 100 4.64 -8.72 3.88
CA ALA A 100 4.53 -7.64 4.86
C ALA A 100 4.28 -6.29 4.19
N LEU A 101 4.96 -6.03 3.06
CA LEU A 101 4.76 -4.83 2.25
C LEU A 101 3.34 -4.74 1.68
N GLU A 102 2.91 -5.76 0.94
CA GLU A 102 1.62 -5.77 0.23
C GLU A 102 0.42 -5.75 1.20
N ASN A 103 0.49 -6.52 2.30
CA ASN A 103 -0.58 -6.54 3.31
C ASN A 103 -0.55 -5.29 4.19
N GLY A 104 0.63 -4.73 4.48
CA GLY A 104 0.75 -3.47 5.21
C GLY A 104 0.11 -2.31 4.44
N GLN A 105 0.44 -2.15 3.16
CA GLN A 105 -0.18 -1.11 2.33
C GLN A 105 -1.69 -1.32 2.14
N PHE A 106 -2.13 -2.59 2.02
CA PHE A 106 -3.54 -2.92 1.95
C PHE A 106 -4.31 -2.55 3.23
N LEU A 107 -3.77 -2.90 4.40
CA LEU A 107 -4.36 -2.54 5.70
C LEU A 107 -4.42 -1.02 5.88
N PHE A 108 -3.34 -0.31 5.52
CA PHE A 108 -3.31 1.16 5.57
C PHE A 108 -4.44 1.78 4.75
N ALA A 109 -4.61 1.33 3.50
CA ALA A 109 -5.64 1.83 2.60
C ALA A 109 -7.07 1.46 3.05
N LEU A 110 -7.26 0.25 3.62
CA LEU A 110 -8.54 -0.17 4.20
C LEU A 110 -8.96 0.74 5.37
N CYS A 111 -8.03 1.06 6.27
CA CYS A 111 -8.29 1.99 7.37
C CYS A 111 -8.68 3.39 6.86
N ASP A 112 -8.01 3.88 5.82
CA ASP A 112 -8.34 5.17 5.19
C ASP A 112 -9.73 5.19 4.56
N ALA A 113 -10.06 4.13 3.82
CA ALA A 113 -11.37 3.99 3.20
C ALA A 113 -12.47 3.83 4.25
N TYR A 114 -12.24 3.06 5.31
CA TYR A 114 -13.19 2.94 6.42
C TYR A 114 -13.40 4.27 7.14
N ASP A 115 -12.34 4.99 7.51
CA ASP A 115 -12.52 6.26 8.25
C ASP A 115 -13.27 7.31 7.43
N ALA A 116 -13.14 7.27 6.10
CA ALA A 116 -13.85 8.17 5.20
C ALA A 116 -15.31 7.75 4.94
N THR A 117 -15.62 6.45 4.91
CA THR A 117 -16.93 5.94 4.45
C THR A 117 -17.80 5.32 5.54
N ARG A 118 -17.19 4.85 6.63
CA ARG A 118 -17.80 4.00 7.66
C ARG A 118 -18.43 2.72 7.09
N ASP A 119 -17.91 2.20 5.98
CA ASP A 119 -18.39 0.95 5.37
C ASP A 119 -17.94 -0.27 6.20
N GLU A 120 -18.91 -1.03 6.72
CA GLU A 120 -18.65 -2.17 7.61
C GLU A 120 -18.00 -3.37 6.91
N GLU A 121 -18.13 -3.52 5.59
CA GLU A 121 -17.42 -4.56 4.86
C GLU A 121 -15.92 -4.24 4.83
N LEU A 122 -15.56 -2.98 4.57
CA LEU A 122 -14.17 -2.52 4.66
C LEU A 122 -13.61 -2.64 6.08
N ALA A 123 -14.44 -2.38 7.11
CA ALA A 123 -14.07 -2.60 8.51
C ALA A 123 -13.75 -4.07 8.80
N ALA A 124 -14.60 -5.00 8.33
CA ALA A 124 -14.39 -6.44 8.50
C ALA A 124 -13.10 -6.91 7.80
N LEU A 125 -12.84 -6.40 6.59
CA LEU A 125 -11.61 -6.68 5.85
C LEU A 125 -10.37 -6.15 6.58
N ALA A 126 -10.41 -4.92 7.11
CA ALA A 126 -9.31 -4.35 7.89
C ALA A 126 -8.99 -5.20 9.12
N ARG A 127 -10.02 -5.61 9.88
CA ARG A 127 -9.87 -6.50 11.06
C ARG A 127 -9.26 -7.85 10.66
N HIS A 128 -9.67 -8.40 9.51
CA HIS A 128 -9.14 -9.66 8.98
C HIS A 128 -7.63 -9.55 8.68
N VAL A 129 -7.24 -8.57 7.87
CA VAL A 129 -5.83 -8.38 7.46
C VAL A 129 -4.96 -8.03 8.66
N TYR A 130 -5.47 -7.27 9.63
CA TYR A 130 -4.77 -6.97 10.87
C TYR A 130 -4.36 -8.24 11.64
N GLN A 131 -5.20 -9.29 11.68
CA GLN A 131 -4.78 -10.56 12.30
C GLN A 131 -3.57 -11.19 11.61
N GLY A 132 -3.48 -11.09 10.28
CA GLY A 132 -2.30 -11.53 9.54
C GLY A 132 -1.07 -10.68 9.84
N MET A 133 -1.24 -9.36 9.98
CA MET A 133 -0.15 -8.48 10.40
C MET A 133 0.34 -8.82 11.82
N LYS A 134 -0.53 -9.24 12.75
CA LYS A 134 -0.09 -9.75 14.07
C LYS A 134 0.81 -10.97 13.94
N LEU A 135 0.49 -11.90 13.04
CA LEU A 135 1.34 -13.07 12.78
C LEU A 135 2.72 -12.64 12.29
N ILE A 136 2.81 -11.71 11.33
CA ILE A 136 4.10 -11.17 10.87
C ILE A 136 4.93 -10.62 12.04
N GLY A 137 4.29 -9.86 12.93
CA GLY A 137 4.96 -9.26 14.10
C GLY A 137 5.35 -10.24 15.21
N THR A 138 4.94 -11.51 15.13
CA THR A 138 5.12 -12.51 16.21
C THR A 138 5.73 -13.83 15.76
N VAL A 139 5.88 -14.07 14.46
CA VAL A 139 6.42 -15.34 13.94
C VAL A 139 7.91 -15.51 14.23
N SER A 140 8.66 -14.41 14.34
CA SER A 140 10.06 -14.44 14.74
C SER A 140 10.18 -14.44 16.26
N ALA A 141 11.11 -15.25 16.77
CA ALA A 141 11.48 -15.24 18.18
C ALA A 141 12.32 -14.01 18.55
N GLU A 142 12.91 -13.31 17.57
CA GLU A 142 13.72 -12.12 17.80
C GLU A 142 12.82 -10.88 17.93
N PRO A 143 12.77 -10.21 19.11
CA PRO A 143 11.88 -9.08 19.32
C PRO A 143 12.13 -7.94 18.33
N GLY A 144 11.05 -7.49 17.69
CA GLY A 144 11.09 -6.36 16.76
C GLY A 144 11.64 -6.69 15.38
N PHE A 145 11.97 -7.95 15.09
CA PHE A 145 12.27 -8.37 13.73
C PHE A 145 10.96 -8.52 12.93
N VAL A 146 10.90 -7.87 11.77
CA VAL A 146 9.76 -7.95 10.84
C VAL A 146 10.21 -8.76 9.62
N PRO A 147 9.78 -10.02 9.46
CA PRO A 147 10.10 -10.79 8.27
C PRO A 147 9.32 -10.29 7.05
N ARG A 148 9.81 -10.64 5.85
CA ARG A 148 9.09 -10.39 4.59
C ARG A 148 7.70 -11.02 4.54
N GLY A 149 7.54 -12.17 5.17
CA GLY A 149 6.28 -12.91 5.22
C GLY A 149 6.45 -14.32 5.70
N PRO A 150 5.57 -14.84 6.57
CA PRO A 150 5.50 -16.26 6.83
C PRO A 150 4.84 -16.99 5.66
N HIS A 151 5.36 -18.15 5.31
CA HIS A 151 4.70 -19.14 4.49
C HIS A 151 3.33 -19.51 5.10
N PRO A 152 2.36 -20.02 4.30
CA PRO A 152 1.07 -20.51 4.80
C PRO A 152 1.10 -21.56 5.92
N ASP A 153 2.27 -22.13 6.25
CA ASP A 153 2.44 -23.01 7.41
C ASP A 153 2.52 -22.25 8.74
N GLY A 154 2.50 -20.91 8.67
CA GLY A 154 2.49 -20.00 9.81
C GLY A 154 3.84 -19.81 10.51
N LYS A 155 4.93 -20.42 10.01
CA LYS A 155 6.21 -20.44 10.73
C LYS A 155 7.46 -20.33 9.86
N SER A 156 7.40 -20.69 8.57
CA SER A 156 8.59 -20.65 7.71
C SER A 156 8.73 -19.27 7.08
N TYR A 157 9.88 -18.62 7.23
CA TYR A 157 10.16 -17.31 6.63
C TYR A 157 11.66 -17.14 6.35
N TYR A 158 11.99 -16.15 5.50
CA TYR A 158 13.38 -15.76 5.25
C TYR A 158 13.86 -14.79 6.34
N PRO A 159 15.07 -14.98 6.92
CA PRO A 159 15.60 -14.15 8.01
C PRO A 159 16.21 -12.82 7.54
N ASP A 160 16.12 -12.51 6.25
CA ASP A 160 16.60 -11.26 5.65
C ASP A 160 15.39 -10.41 5.23
N SER A 161 15.18 -9.34 6.00
CA SER A 161 14.09 -8.38 5.79
C SER A 161 14.50 -7.26 4.83
N SER A 162 13.69 -6.22 4.73
CA SER A 162 14.05 -5.00 4.03
C SER A 162 13.36 -3.79 4.63
N ARG A 163 13.93 -2.62 4.34
CA ARG A 163 13.40 -1.31 4.76
C ARG A 163 11.91 -1.20 4.43
N ASP A 164 11.52 -1.58 3.24
CA ASP A 164 10.15 -1.50 2.76
C ASP A 164 9.14 -2.33 3.56
N GLN A 165 9.46 -3.59 3.86
CA GLN A 165 8.62 -4.46 4.69
C GLN A 165 8.48 -3.88 6.11
N THR A 166 9.59 -3.42 6.68
CA THR A 166 9.61 -2.88 8.03
C THR A 166 8.81 -1.58 8.12
N CYS A 167 8.97 -0.67 7.15
CA CYS A 167 8.18 0.55 7.08
C CYS A 167 6.69 0.25 6.91
N ALA A 168 6.31 -0.56 5.91
CA ALA A 168 4.92 -0.89 5.66
C ALA A 168 4.23 -1.56 6.86
N PHE A 169 4.95 -2.43 7.58
CA PHE A 169 4.46 -3.03 8.82
C PHE A 169 4.21 -1.97 9.90
N VAL A 170 5.19 -1.11 10.17
CA VAL A 170 5.08 -0.04 11.19
C VAL A 170 3.94 0.91 10.85
N GLU A 171 3.89 1.38 9.61
CA GLU A 171 2.89 2.32 9.12
C GLU A 171 1.48 1.73 9.17
N ALA A 172 1.31 0.46 8.81
CA ALA A 172 0.02 -0.21 8.83
C ALA A 172 -0.50 -0.45 10.26
N LEU A 173 0.38 -0.90 11.17
CA LEU A 173 0.01 -1.09 12.57
C LEU A 173 -0.33 0.24 13.24
N TRP A 174 0.50 1.28 13.05
CA TRP A 174 0.19 2.62 13.52
C TRP A 174 -1.16 3.11 12.96
N ARG A 175 -1.40 2.91 11.67
CA ARG A 175 -2.63 3.38 11.04
C ARG A 175 -3.87 2.68 11.59
N TYR A 176 -3.78 1.36 11.85
CA TYR A 176 -4.85 0.60 12.49
C TYR A 176 -5.05 1.03 13.96
N HIS A 177 -3.95 1.24 14.71
CA HIS A 177 -3.98 1.78 16.08
C HIS A 177 -4.74 3.10 16.15
N ALA A 178 -4.39 4.06 15.28
CA ALA A 178 -5.03 5.38 15.20
C ALA A 178 -6.47 5.36 14.66
N SER A 179 -6.92 4.23 14.09
CA SER A 179 -8.29 4.09 13.59
C SER A 179 -9.29 3.78 14.72
N THR A 180 -10.55 4.10 14.48
CA THR A 180 -11.66 3.70 15.37
C THR A 180 -11.97 2.20 15.35
N LEU A 181 -11.29 1.42 14.49
CA LEU A 181 -11.44 -0.04 14.43
C LEU A 181 -10.67 -0.75 15.55
N SER A 182 -9.64 -0.12 16.11
CA SER A 182 -8.78 -0.75 17.10
C SER A 182 -9.50 -0.91 18.44
N THR A 183 -9.41 -2.10 19.01
CA THR A 183 -9.80 -2.35 20.40
C THR A 183 -8.68 -1.91 21.36
N PRO A 184 -8.95 -1.74 22.66
CA PRO A 184 -7.89 -1.54 23.65
C PRO A 184 -6.81 -2.63 23.61
N GLU A 185 -7.19 -3.88 23.39
CA GLU A 185 -6.28 -5.01 23.25
C GLU A 185 -5.42 -4.89 22.00
N ASP A 186 -6.01 -4.49 20.87
CA ASP A 186 -5.26 -4.25 19.63
C ASP A 186 -4.25 -3.12 19.81
N ARG A 187 -4.65 -2.03 20.48
CA ARG A 187 -3.76 -0.89 20.76
C ARG A 187 -2.60 -1.29 21.65
N ALA A 188 -2.86 -2.04 22.71
CA ALA A 188 -1.81 -2.55 23.60
C ALA A 188 -0.82 -3.46 22.86
N PHE A 189 -1.31 -4.37 22.01
CA PHE A 189 -0.45 -5.21 21.17
C PHE A 189 0.40 -4.37 20.20
N ILE A 190 -0.23 -3.40 19.51
CA ILE A 190 0.47 -2.57 18.53
C ILE A 190 1.55 -1.73 19.21
N ALA A 191 1.25 -1.08 20.33
CA ALA A 191 2.22 -0.30 21.08
C ALA A 191 3.44 -1.15 21.47
N ASP A 192 3.23 -2.36 21.99
CA ASP A 192 4.32 -3.28 22.33
C ASP A 192 5.13 -3.73 21.09
N ALA A 193 4.45 -4.13 20.01
CA ALA A 193 5.09 -4.55 18.77
C ALA A 193 5.95 -3.42 18.16
N LEU A 194 5.40 -2.22 18.07
CA LEU A 194 6.09 -1.05 17.52
C LEU A 194 7.27 -0.62 18.40
N ALA A 195 7.12 -0.63 19.72
CA ALA A 195 8.21 -0.36 20.65
C ALA A 195 9.35 -1.39 20.52
N LYS A 196 9.03 -2.67 20.27
CA LYS A 196 10.05 -3.70 19.99
C LYS A 196 10.80 -3.42 18.67
N VAL A 197 10.10 -3.05 17.60
CA VAL A 197 10.74 -2.65 16.33
C VAL A 197 11.65 -1.43 16.55
N GLY A 198 11.15 -0.39 17.24
CA GLY A 198 11.92 0.81 17.55
C GLY A 198 13.20 0.48 18.33
N ARG A 199 13.10 -0.33 19.40
CA ARG A 199 14.27 -0.77 20.19
C ARG A 199 15.26 -1.55 19.35
N ARG A 200 14.79 -2.43 18.46
CA ARG A 200 15.67 -3.16 17.54
C ARG A 200 16.42 -2.21 16.60
N MET A 201 15.71 -1.25 15.99
CA MET A 201 16.33 -0.27 15.10
C MET A 201 17.35 0.59 15.84
N ALA A 202 17.01 1.10 17.03
CA ALA A 202 17.93 1.87 17.87
C ALA A 202 19.17 1.07 18.28
N ARG A 203 19.02 -0.22 18.62
CA ARG A 203 20.14 -1.13 18.97
C ARG A 203 21.19 -1.22 17.87
N TYR A 204 20.79 -1.13 16.61
CA TYR A 204 21.67 -1.24 15.44
C TYR A 204 21.88 0.10 14.72
N ASP A 205 21.81 1.20 15.46
CA ASP A 205 22.04 2.56 14.95
C ASP A 205 21.19 2.91 13.70
N TYR A 206 19.97 2.38 13.66
CA TYR A 206 19.03 2.49 12.55
C TYR A 206 19.56 1.93 11.21
N VAL A 207 20.38 0.90 11.29
CA VAL A 207 20.68 -0.02 10.19
C VAL A 207 19.83 -1.28 10.38
N LEU A 208 19.03 -1.63 9.38
CA LEU A 208 18.24 -2.86 9.44
C LEU A 208 19.14 -4.07 9.21
N MET A 209 19.23 -4.92 10.24
CA MET A 209 20.02 -6.15 10.25
C MET A 209 19.15 -7.36 9.90
N VAL A 210 19.78 -8.44 9.43
CA VAL A 210 19.13 -9.77 9.39
C VAL A 210 18.71 -10.20 10.81
N GLU A 211 17.86 -11.22 10.91
CA GLU A 211 17.23 -11.65 12.17
C GLU A 211 18.22 -11.82 13.33
N ASP A 212 19.33 -12.52 13.12
CA ASP A 212 20.34 -12.77 14.15
C ASP A 212 21.29 -11.60 14.42
N GLY A 213 21.14 -10.47 13.70
CA GLY A 213 21.99 -9.30 13.85
C GLY A 213 23.40 -9.45 13.27
N SER A 214 23.72 -10.55 12.58
CA SER A 214 25.08 -10.85 12.12
C SER A 214 25.59 -9.92 11.02
N HIS A 215 24.71 -9.39 10.18
CA HIS A 215 25.03 -8.45 9.11
C HIS A 215 23.83 -7.61 8.69
N MET A 216 24.08 -6.55 7.93
CA MET A 216 23.04 -5.72 7.34
C MET A 216 22.19 -6.55 6.37
N ALA A 217 20.88 -6.39 6.43
CA ALA A 217 19.93 -7.00 5.48
C ALA A 217 20.20 -6.53 4.03
N HIS A 218 19.79 -7.32 3.03
CA HIS A 218 20.06 -7.03 1.62
C HIS A 218 19.59 -5.62 1.19
N VAL A 219 18.42 -5.21 1.66
CA VAL A 219 17.85 -3.86 1.48
C VAL A 219 17.67 -3.21 2.86
N GLY A 220 18.67 -3.37 3.72
CA GLY A 220 18.64 -2.85 5.08
C GLY A 220 18.85 -1.34 5.11
N PHE A 221 20.01 -0.91 4.57
CA PHE A 221 20.49 0.47 4.44
C PHE A 221 20.43 1.32 5.73
N GLY A 222 21.29 2.32 5.90
CA GLY A 222 21.20 3.22 7.07
C GLY A 222 20.04 4.21 6.94
N TRP A 223 19.16 4.30 7.94
CA TRP A 223 18.01 5.24 7.90
C TRP A 223 18.44 6.67 8.30
N LYS A 224 19.59 6.81 8.96
CA LYS A 224 20.19 8.11 9.29
C LYS A 224 20.73 8.88 8.09
N GLN A 225 20.81 8.26 6.91
CA GLN A 225 21.26 8.91 5.67
C GLN A 225 20.50 10.22 5.43
N LEU A 226 21.23 11.30 5.11
CA LEU A 226 20.68 12.61 4.80
C LEU A 226 20.20 12.68 3.34
N THR A 227 19.24 11.83 3.02
CA THR A 227 18.53 11.79 1.74
C THR A 227 17.04 11.97 1.98
N VAL A 228 16.26 12.28 0.94
CA VAL A 228 14.79 12.36 1.06
C VAL A 228 14.21 11.05 1.62
N ILE A 229 14.68 9.90 1.11
CA ILE A 229 14.24 8.58 1.57
C ILE A 229 14.62 8.35 3.03
N GLY A 230 15.86 8.64 3.42
CA GLY A 230 16.31 8.48 4.80
C GLY A 230 15.56 9.40 5.78
N ALA A 231 15.30 10.66 5.38
CA ALA A 231 14.51 11.60 6.16
C ALA A 231 13.05 11.13 6.33
N ALA A 232 12.38 10.74 5.25
CA ALA A 232 11.00 10.25 5.28
C ALA A 232 10.88 8.98 6.13
N THR A 233 11.81 8.04 5.92
CA THR A 233 11.81 6.74 6.61
C THR A 233 12.06 6.91 8.11
N LEU A 234 13.11 7.63 8.51
CA LEU A 234 13.47 7.77 9.93
C LEU A 234 12.43 8.58 10.70
N LEU A 235 12.04 9.76 10.19
CA LEU A 235 11.08 10.60 10.88
C LEU A 235 9.69 9.96 10.88
N GLY A 236 9.25 9.38 9.77
CA GLY A 236 7.96 8.69 9.71
C GLY A 236 7.88 7.50 10.66
N HIS A 237 8.96 6.73 10.79
CA HIS A 237 9.05 5.63 11.74
C HIS A 237 8.97 6.11 13.19
N LEU A 238 9.78 7.11 13.57
CA LEU A 238 9.78 7.65 14.93
C LEU A 238 8.44 8.30 15.28
N ALA A 239 7.82 9.00 14.33
CA ALA A 239 6.50 9.59 14.52
C ALA A 239 5.42 8.52 14.70
N ALA A 240 5.42 7.45 13.90
CA ALA A 240 4.49 6.33 14.06
C ALA A 240 4.62 5.66 15.43
N ILE A 241 5.85 5.39 15.88
CA ILE A 241 6.09 4.76 17.18
C ILE A 241 5.72 5.72 18.31
N SER A 242 6.15 6.99 18.25
CA SER A 242 5.84 7.98 19.28
C SER A 242 4.35 8.25 19.41
N ASP A 243 3.57 8.19 18.34
CA ASP A 243 2.12 8.40 18.40
C ASP A 243 1.36 7.15 18.89
N ALA A 244 1.87 5.95 18.58
CA ALA A 244 1.26 4.69 19.02
C ALA A 244 1.72 4.24 20.41
N THR A 245 2.75 4.87 20.99
CA THR A 245 3.31 4.48 22.28
C THR A 245 3.31 5.68 23.22
N ASP A 246 2.92 5.46 24.49
CA ASP A 246 3.04 6.47 25.55
C ASP A 246 4.48 6.57 26.11
N ASP A 247 5.49 6.14 25.35
CA ASP A 247 6.90 6.11 25.77
C ASP A 247 7.62 7.39 25.30
N PRO A 248 7.99 8.31 26.22
CA PRO A 248 8.57 9.60 25.86
C PRO A 248 9.91 9.49 25.12
N HIS A 249 10.60 8.35 25.23
CA HIS A 249 11.86 8.11 24.54
C HIS A 249 11.75 8.33 23.02
N TRP A 250 10.65 7.88 22.41
CA TRP A 250 10.46 7.99 20.95
C TRP A 250 10.16 9.43 20.52
N ALA A 251 9.43 10.18 21.34
CA ALA A 251 9.18 11.59 21.11
C ALA A 251 10.49 12.40 21.19
N GLU A 252 11.34 12.11 22.17
CA GLU A 252 12.66 12.74 22.32
C GLU A 252 13.58 12.46 21.12
N LEU A 253 13.63 11.20 20.65
CA LEU A 253 14.39 10.83 19.45
C LEU A 253 13.84 11.49 18.19
N TYR A 254 12.52 11.53 18.02
CA TYR A 254 11.89 12.27 16.92
C TYR A 254 12.34 13.73 16.96
N ASP A 255 12.25 14.38 18.11
CA ASP A 255 12.65 15.77 18.30
C ASP A 255 14.13 16.01 17.98
N GLU A 256 15.02 15.12 18.43
CA GLU A 256 16.45 15.15 18.15
C GLU A 256 16.71 15.12 16.64
N PHE A 257 16.23 14.09 15.93
CA PHE A 257 16.43 13.96 14.48
C PHE A 257 15.70 15.04 13.68
N SER A 258 14.60 15.58 14.20
CA SER A 258 13.87 16.68 13.57
C SER A 258 14.68 18.00 13.60
N ARG A 259 15.51 18.20 14.62
CA ARG A 259 16.29 19.44 14.83
C ARG A 259 17.74 19.31 14.38
N GLU A 260 18.20 18.09 14.08
CA GLU A 260 19.59 17.82 13.71
C GLU A 260 20.07 18.74 12.57
N GLN A 261 21.32 19.19 12.68
CA GLN A 261 21.99 20.04 11.68
C GLN A 261 21.12 21.23 11.23
N ARG A 262 20.44 21.88 12.19
CA ARG A 262 19.52 23.00 11.94
C ARG A 262 18.34 22.59 11.04
N GLY A 263 17.72 21.46 11.37
CA GLY A 263 16.54 20.92 10.70
C GLY A 263 16.80 20.44 9.26
N VAL A 264 17.96 19.84 8.99
CA VAL A 264 18.33 19.43 7.63
C VAL A 264 17.32 18.45 7.01
N ARG A 265 16.73 17.56 7.82
CA ARG A 265 15.70 16.62 7.34
C ARG A 265 14.46 17.33 6.81
N TRP A 266 14.01 18.41 7.46
CA TRP A 266 12.87 19.19 6.96
C TRP A 266 13.18 19.94 5.67
N LYS A 267 14.44 20.34 5.45
CA LYS A 267 14.88 20.92 4.17
C LYS A 267 14.83 19.86 3.06
N LEU A 268 15.24 18.62 3.35
CA LEU A 268 15.11 17.49 2.42
C LEU A 268 13.63 17.14 2.18
N LEU A 269 12.77 17.30 3.18
CA LEU A 269 11.33 17.08 3.08
C LEU A 269 10.57 18.34 2.60
N SER A 270 11.11 19.02 1.59
CA SER A 270 10.52 20.21 0.98
C SER A 270 10.42 20.07 -0.54
N ALA A 271 9.50 20.81 -1.16
CA ALA A 271 9.21 20.73 -2.60
C ALA A 271 10.46 20.86 -3.49
N GLY A 272 11.43 21.71 -3.11
CA GLY A 272 12.68 21.91 -3.87
C GLY A 272 13.56 20.66 -3.97
N SER A 273 13.35 19.64 -3.13
CA SER A 273 14.09 18.38 -3.20
C SER A 273 13.53 17.40 -4.23
N ALA A 274 12.39 17.70 -4.88
CA ALA A 274 11.80 16.82 -5.88
C ALA A 274 12.62 16.75 -7.18
N GLU A 275 13.26 17.85 -7.57
CA GLU A 275 14.07 17.94 -8.80
C GLU A 275 15.37 17.12 -8.70
N SER A 276 15.98 17.09 -7.52
CA SER A 276 17.22 16.35 -7.25
C SER A 276 16.99 14.93 -6.75
N ALA A 277 15.72 14.49 -6.63
CA ALA A 277 15.42 13.14 -6.17
C ALA A 277 15.89 12.09 -7.17
N GLN A 278 16.26 10.91 -6.66
CA GLN A 278 16.65 9.77 -7.48
C GLN A 278 15.54 9.35 -8.44
N ALA A 279 15.91 8.60 -9.49
CA ALA A 279 14.94 8.02 -10.42
C ALA A 279 13.93 7.14 -9.68
N ASP A 280 12.68 7.21 -10.11
CA ASP A 280 11.61 6.40 -9.55
C ASP A 280 11.77 4.92 -9.90
N THR A 281 11.36 4.08 -8.97
CA THR A 281 11.38 2.62 -9.06
C THR A 281 9.96 2.09 -8.91
N LEU A 282 9.76 0.79 -9.18
CA LEU A 282 8.48 0.12 -8.91
C LEU A 282 8.05 0.16 -7.43
N TYR A 283 8.96 0.49 -6.52
CA TYR A 283 8.73 0.48 -5.08
C TYR A 283 8.82 1.88 -4.46
N SER A 284 9.08 2.93 -5.25
CA SER A 284 9.26 4.29 -4.73
C SER A 284 8.01 4.86 -4.06
N ASN A 285 6.82 4.30 -4.32
CA ASN A 285 5.58 4.70 -3.66
C ASN A 285 5.54 4.35 -2.16
N GLN A 286 6.32 3.39 -1.68
CA GLN A 286 6.29 3.01 -0.26
C GLN A 286 6.72 4.16 0.67
N PHE A 287 7.62 5.03 0.22
CA PHE A 287 8.03 6.19 1.01
C PHE A 287 6.93 7.24 1.16
N PHE A 288 5.93 7.25 0.27
CA PHE A 288 4.79 8.15 0.40
C PHE A 288 3.88 7.77 1.56
N THR A 289 3.85 6.50 1.95
CA THR A 289 3.13 6.09 3.16
C THR A 289 3.84 6.63 4.40
N SER A 290 5.18 6.59 4.47
CA SER A 290 5.95 7.23 5.56
C SER A 290 5.69 8.74 5.64
N LEU A 291 5.61 9.42 4.48
CA LEU A 291 5.26 10.85 4.43
C LEU A 291 3.81 11.10 4.86
N ALA A 292 2.88 10.20 4.51
CA ALA A 292 1.49 10.29 4.94
C ALA A 292 1.33 10.11 6.46
N VAL A 293 2.15 9.26 7.10
CA VAL A 293 2.25 9.20 8.57
C VAL A 293 2.67 10.56 9.11
N LEU A 294 3.78 11.12 8.62
CA LEU A 294 4.29 12.42 9.08
C LEU A 294 3.25 13.53 8.97
N VAL A 295 2.53 13.61 7.85
CA VAL A 295 1.47 14.61 7.64
C VAL A 295 0.34 14.50 8.67
N ARG A 296 0.09 13.31 9.22
CA ARG A 296 -0.99 13.03 10.16
C ARG A 296 -0.56 13.18 11.62
N THR A 297 0.70 12.90 11.94
CA THR A 297 1.25 12.97 13.30
C THR A 297 1.90 14.31 13.62
N GLU A 298 2.45 15.02 12.62
CA GLU A 298 3.15 16.29 12.84
C GLU A 298 2.17 17.42 13.21
N THR A 299 2.54 18.17 14.26
CA THR A 299 1.74 19.26 14.83
C THR A 299 2.15 20.63 14.26
N ASP A 300 3.40 20.78 13.84
CA ASP A 300 3.89 21.99 13.18
C ASP A 300 3.34 22.09 11.75
N ARG A 301 2.40 23.04 11.55
CA ARG A 301 1.73 23.28 10.28
C ARG A 301 2.69 23.62 9.14
N SER A 302 3.84 24.26 9.43
CA SER A 302 4.83 24.59 8.41
C SER A 302 5.54 23.35 7.87
N ARG A 303 5.85 22.40 8.76
CA ARG A 303 6.44 21.10 8.38
C ARG A 303 5.45 20.26 7.60
N VAL A 304 4.18 20.21 8.04
CA VAL A 304 3.10 19.54 7.28
C VAL A 304 2.97 20.12 5.88
N ALA A 305 2.97 21.45 5.74
CA ALA A 305 2.92 22.11 4.43
C ALA A 305 4.14 21.79 3.56
N SER A 306 5.34 21.74 4.15
CA SER A 306 6.58 21.35 3.45
C SER A 306 6.50 19.93 2.89
N VAL A 307 6.07 18.97 3.73
CA VAL A 307 5.91 17.56 3.32
C VAL A 307 4.85 17.41 2.23
N ARG A 308 3.69 18.07 2.36
CA ARG A 308 2.65 18.06 1.31
C ARG A 308 3.17 18.66 -0.01
N GLY A 309 3.95 19.72 0.06
CA GLY A 309 4.62 20.32 -1.10
C GLY A 309 5.57 19.34 -1.80
N LEU A 310 6.39 18.61 -1.05
CA LEU A 310 7.24 17.54 -1.58
C LEU A 310 6.43 16.44 -2.25
N MET A 311 5.39 15.92 -1.56
CA MET A 311 4.55 14.84 -2.08
C MET A 311 3.89 15.25 -3.41
N LYS A 312 3.37 16.47 -3.49
CA LYS A 312 2.81 17.03 -4.74
C LYS A 312 3.87 17.09 -5.85
N ALA A 313 5.01 17.73 -5.59
CA ALA A 313 6.06 17.91 -6.60
C ALA A 313 6.64 16.58 -7.12
N GLN A 314 6.82 15.59 -6.23
CA GLN A 314 7.26 14.26 -6.63
C GLN A 314 6.19 13.46 -7.38
N ALA A 315 4.90 13.63 -7.05
CA ALA A 315 3.81 13.03 -7.81
C ALA A 315 3.71 13.65 -9.22
N GLU A 316 3.84 14.98 -9.34
CA GLU A 316 3.91 15.68 -10.63
C GLU A 316 5.07 15.16 -11.48
N ARG A 317 6.28 15.07 -10.91
CA ARG A 317 7.42 14.51 -11.62
C ARG A 317 7.15 13.09 -12.12
N ALA A 318 6.64 12.21 -11.27
CA ALA A 318 6.32 10.83 -11.65
C ALA A 318 5.28 10.76 -12.78
N LEU A 319 4.26 11.63 -12.77
CA LEU A 319 3.22 11.68 -13.80
C LEU A 319 3.70 12.27 -15.13
N ARG A 320 4.64 13.23 -15.09
CA ARG A 320 5.02 14.06 -16.23
C ARG A 320 6.30 13.64 -16.92
N SER A 321 7.22 12.99 -16.21
CA SER A 321 8.50 12.63 -16.79
C SER A 321 8.40 11.54 -17.86
N ASN A 322 9.31 11.60 -18.82
CA ASN A 322 9.52 10.53 -19.78
C ASN A 322 9.93 9.24 -19.04
N VAL A 323 9.19 8.17 -19.24
CA VAL A 323 9.46 6.86 -18.62
C VAL A 323 10.76 6.22 -19.12
N PHE A 324 11.22 6.59 -20.31
CA PHE A 324 12.49 6.10 -20.86
C PHE A 324 13.70 6.96 -20.47
N ASP A 325 13.50 8.08 -19.78
CA ASP A 325 14.61 8.83 -19.17
C ASP A 325 15.03 8.16 -17.87
N GLU A 326 16.25 7.60 -17.85
CA GLU A 326 16.81 6.90 -16.69
C GLU A 326 17.01 7.80 -15.46
N ARG A 327 17.02 9.13 -15.64
CA ARG A 327 17.06 10.10 -14.54
C ARG A 327 15.70 10.22 -13.87
N ALA A 328 14.62 9.93 -14.58
CA ALA A 328 13.26 9.98 -14.08
C ALA A 328 12.78 8.62 -13.59
N TRP A 329 13.02 7.55 -14.34
CA TRP A 329 12.55 6.20 -14.05
C TRP A 329 13.65 5.17 -14.26
N ARG A 330 13.88 4.33 -13.26
CA ARG A 330 14.95 3.33 -13.29
C ARG A 330 14.65 2.26 -14.34
N ARG A 331 15.46 2.23 -15.41
CA ARG A 331 15.33 1.27 -16.52
C ARG A 331 15.29 -0.19 -16.09
N LEU A 332 16.13 -0.57 -15.13
CA LEU A 332 16.21 -1.94 -14.59
C LEU A 332 14.83 -2.48 -14.16
N ASP A 333 13.93 -1.62 -13.70
CA ASP A 333 12.65 -2.05 -13.17
C ASP A 333 11.70 -2.57 -14.24
N TRP A 334 11.75 -2.03 -15.46
CA TRP A 334 10.85 -2.40 -16.54
C TRP A 334 11.54 -3.16 -17.68
N ALA A 335 12.80 -2.83 -18.00
CA ALA A 335 13.59 -3.52 -19.03
C ALA A 335 14.54 -4.58 -18.47
N GLY A 336 14.78 -4.64 -17.16
CA GLY A 336 15.77 -5.56 -16.59
C GLY A 336 17.17 -5.28 -17.15
N GLY A 337 17.91 -6.35 -17.45
CA GLY A 337 19.23 -6.27 -18.10
C GLY A 337 19.19 -6.40 -19.63
N TRP A 338 18.07 -6.04 -20.27
CA TRP A 338 17.92 -6.21 -21.72
C TRP A 338 18.72 -5.19 -22.51
N SER A 339 19.23 -5.62 -23.66
CA SER A 339 19.81 -4.72 -24.65
C SER A 339 18.75 -3.79 -25.25
N ASP A 340 19.20 -2.71 -25.90
CA ASP A 340 18.29 -1.80 -26.59
C ASP A 340 17.50 -2.48 -27.70
N SER A 341 18.12 -3.37 -28.47
CA SER A 341 17.43 -4.13 -29.53
C SER A 341 16.32 -5.02 -28.96
N GLU A 342 16.56 -5.70 -27.85
CA GLU A 342 15.54 -6.52 -27.18
C GLU A 342 14.42 -5.65 -26.61
N THR A 343 14.77 -4.48 -26.09
CA THR A 343 13.80 -3.54 -25.53
C THR A 343 12.92 -2.95 -26.62
N GLU A 344 13.49 -2.51 -27.74
CA GLU A 344 12.77 -2.05 -28.93
C GLU A 344 11.79 -3.11 -29.45
N ALA A 345 12.24 -4.37 -29.53
CA ALA A 345 11.38 -5.47 -29.96
C ALA A 345 10.17 -5.66 -29.02
N ALA A 346 10.36 -5.50 -27.71
CA ALA A 346 9.28 -5.64 -26.73
C ALA A 346 8.35 -4.42 -26.65
N LEU A 347 8.80 -3.24 -27.10
CA LEU A 347 8.00 -2.02 -27.20
C LEU A 347 7.14 -1.97 -28.48
N LYS A 348 7.57 -2.63 -29.56
CA LYS A 348 6.89 -2.66 -30.85
C LYS A 348 5.39 -3.01 -30.77
N PRO A 349 4.92 -3.99 -29.98
CA PRO A 349 3.49 -4.29 -29.84
C PRO A 349 2.64 -3.11 -29.33
N PHE A 350 3.26 -2.12 -28.70
CA PHE A 350 2.59 -0.93 -28.16
C PHE A 350 2.69 0.30 -29.08
N GLY A 351 3.33 0.14 -30.25
CA GLY A 351 3.66 1.26 -31.13
C GLY A 351 4.63 2.25 -30.49
N LEU A 352 5.54 1.76 -29.63
CA LEU A 352 6.56 2.57 -28.96
C LEU A 352 7.97 2.19 -29.46
N THR A 353 8.88 3.16 -29.37
CA THR A 353 10.32 2.99 -29.57
C THR A 353 11.07 3.64 -28.40
N LEU A 354 12.34 3.33 -28.18
CA LEU A 354 13.13 3.96 -27.11
C LEU A 354 13.33 5.46 -27.33
N THR A 355 13.18 5.94 -28.57
CA THR A 355 13.21 7.37 -28.90
C THR A 355 11.90 8.10 -28.58
N ALA A 356 10.83 7.37 -28.27
CA ALA A 356 9.60 7.99 -27.79
C ALA A 356 9.81 8.63 -26.41
N GLN A 357 8.90 9.53 -26.03
CA GLN A 357 8.92 10.17 -24.71
C GLN A 357 7.60 9.96 -23.97
N PRO A 358 7.17 8.71 -23.73
CA PRO A 358 5.87 8.47 -23.10
C PRO A 358 5.90 8.85 -21.62
N THR A 359 4.80 9.46 -21.16
CA THR A 359 4.50 9.55 -19.74
C THR A 359 3.89 8.24 -19.22
N VAL A 360 3.79 8.08 -17.91
CA VAL A 360 3.07 6.94 -17.31
C VAL A 360 1.59 6.90 -17.72
N VAL A 361 0.96 8.05 -17.97
CA VAL A 361 -0.43 8.12 -18.45
C VAL A 361 -0.52 7.60 -19.88
N ASP A 362 0.44 7.94 -20.74
CA ASP A 362 0.50 7.43 -22.11
C ASP A 362 0.70 5.91 -22.16
N LEU A 363 1.53 5.38 -21.26
CA LEU A 363 1.71 3.93 -21.10
C LEU A 363 0.41 3.27 -20.62
N TYR A 364 -0.22 3.81 -19.58
CA TYR A 364 -1.47 3.23 -19.07
C TYR A 364 -2.61 3.27 -20.09
N ARG A 365 -2.69 4.29 -20.96
CA ARG A 365 -3.70 4.30 -22.04
C ARG A 365 -3.55 3.16 -23.05
N ARG A 366 -2.35 2.58 -23.15
CA ARG A 366 -2.06 1.40 -23.99
C ARG A 366 -2.29 0.08 -23.27
N PHE A 367 -2.71 0.14 -22.01
CA PHE A 367 -2.98 -1.02 -21.18
C PHE A 367 -4.27 -1.74 -21.61
N ASP A 368 -4.10 -2.97 -22.09
CA ASP A 368 -5.16 -3.93 -22.35
C ASP A 368 -4.91 -5.21 -21.53
N PRO A 369 -5.85 -5.65 -20.68
CA PRO A 369 -5.74 -6.91 -19.93
C PRO A 369 -5.47 -8.16 -20.78
N GLN A 370 -5.85 -8.17 -22.07
CA GLN A 370 -5.52 -9.29 -22.98
C GLN A 370 -4.02 -9.41 -23.22
N LEU A 371 -3.25 -8.33 -23.04
CA LEU A 371 -1.79 -8.35 -23.17
C LEU A 371 -1.13 -9.25 -22.13
N PHE A 372 -1.81 -9.65 -21.05
CA PHE A 372 -1.29 -10.65 -20.11
C PHE A 372 -1.40 -12.08 -20.61
N GLN A 373 -2.21 -12.33 -21.63
CA GLN A 373 -2.42 -13.66 -22.19
C GLN A 373 -1.37 -14.03 -23.25
N THR A 374 -0.41 -13.15 -23.54
CA THR A 374 0.71 -13.45 -24.44
C THR A 374 1.50 -14.67 -23.98
N GLN A 375 1.89 -15.55 -24.91
CA GLN A 375 2.62 -16.79 -24.59
C GLN A 375 4.05 -16.53 -24.07
N SER A 376 4.65 -15.39 -24.39
CA SER A 376 6.00 -15.06 -23.95
C SER A 376 5.99 -14.56 -22.51
N ARG A 377 6.48 -15.38 -21.57
CA ARG A 377 6.71 -14.97 -20.17
C ARG A 377 7.53 -13.68 -20.07
N ARG A 378 8.48 -13.51 -20.98
CA ARG A 378 9.33 -12.32 -21.08
C ARG A 378 8.52 -11.08 -21.46
N GLN A 379 7.62 -11.19 -22.44
CA GLN A 379 6.71 -10.10 -22.81
C GLN A 379 5.70 -9.81 -21.70
N GLN A 380 5.12 -10.83 -21.07
CA GLN A 380 4.21 -10.65 -19.93
C GLN A 380 4.82 -9.79 -18.82
N GLN A 381 6.10 -10.00 -18.51
CA GLN A 381 6.81 -9.22 -17.49
C GLN A 381 6.91 -7.73 -17.87
N VAL A 382 7.23 -7.42 -19.13
CA VAL A 382 7.25 -6.03 -19.59
C VAL A 382 5.86 -5.42 -19.55
N ASN A 383 4.86 -6.13 -20.05
CA ASN A 383 3.47 -5.65 -20.04
C ASN A 383 3.04 -5.32 -18.59
N ALA A 384 3.35 -6.23 -17.66
CA ALA A 384 3.05 -6.06 -16.24
C ALA A 384 3.76 -4.88 -15.60
N LYS A 385 5.04 -4.67 -15.91
CA LYS A 385 5.85 -3.63 -15.27
C LYS A 385 5.63 -2.27 -15.92
N LEU A 386 5.72 -2.21 -17.24
CA LEU A 386 5.68 -0.96 -18.01
C LEU A 386 4.27 -0.36 -18.10
N LEU A 387 3.26 -1.17 -18.45
CA LEU A 387 1.91 -0.66 -18.69
C LEU A 387 1.03 -0.63 -17.45
N MET A 388 1.44 -1.31 -16.38
CA MET A 388 0.69 -1.34 -15.13
C MET A 388 1.52 -0.97 -13.90
N GLY A 389 2.68 -1.58 -13.70
CA GLY A 389 3.55 -1.31 -12.55
C GLY A 389 3.94 0.16 -12.42
N LEU A 390 4.59 0.76 -13.42
CA LEU A 390 5.02 2.17 -13.34
C LEU A 390 3.83 3.15 -13.19
N PRO A 391 2.73 3.01 -13.96
CA PRO A 391 1.54 3.84 -13.72
C PRO A 391 0.98 3.72 -12.31
N THR A 392 0.93 2.51 -11.74
CA THR A 392 0.42 2.35 -10.37
C THR A 392 1.26 3.09 -9.33
N VAL A 393 2.59 3.17 -9.50
CA VAL A 393 3.47 3.96 -8.62
C VAL A 393 3.10 5.45 -8.68
N ALA A 394 3.01 6.01 -9.89
CA ALA A 394 2.72 7.43 -10.07
C ALA A 394 1.30 7.80 -9.60
N PHE A 395 0.31 6.96 -9.89
CA PHE A 395 -1.06 7.15 -9.41
C PHE A 395 -1.14 7.07 -7.89
N HIS A 396 -0.40 6.15 -7.27
CA HIS A 396 -0.39 6.03 -5.81
C HIS A 396 0.18 7.28 -5.15
N LYS A 397 1.28 7.81 -5.69
CA LYS A 397 1.86 9.09 -5.25
C LYS A 397 0.87 10.24 -5.37
N ALA A 398 0.17 10.34 -6.50
CA ALA A 398 -0.85 11.37 -6.73
C ALA A 398 -2.00 11.28 -5.72
N LEU A 399 -2.53 10.08 -5.47
CA LEU A 399 -3.59 9.87 -4.47
C LEU A 399 -3.12 10.20 -3.05
N LEU A 400 -1.94 9.71 -2.62
CA LEU A 400 -1.40 9.98 -1.29
C LEU A 400 -0.97 11.44 -1.07
N SER A 401 -0.67 12.19 -2.14
CA SER A 401 -0.41 13.63 -2.03
C SER A 401 -1.65 14.42 -1.55
N GLU A 402 -2.85 13.84 -1.74
CA GLU A 402 -4.16 14.47 -1.52
C GLU A 402 -4.32 15.82 -2.24
N SER A 403 -3.50 16.10 -3.27
CA SER A 403 -3.66 17.28 -4.11
C SER A 403 -4.92 17.16 -4.96
N PRO A 404 -5.94 18.03 -4.82
CA PRO A 404 -7.20 17.89 -5.55
C PRO A 404 -7.02 17.91 -7.09
N GLU A 405 -6.03 18.65 -7.58
CA GLU A 405 -5.70 18.68 -9.01
C GLU A 405 -5.21 17.32 -9.50
N LEU A 406 -4.20 16.75 -8.83
CA LEU A 406 -3.60 15.47 -9.22
C LEU A 406 -4.57 14.31 -9.01
N VAL A 407 -5.36 14.34 -7.92
CA VAL A 407 -6.39 13.32 -7.66
C VAL A 407 -7.43 13.31 -8.77
N ARG A 408 -7.97 14.48 -9.16
CA ARG A 408 -8.93 14.58 -10.28
C ARG A 408 -8.34 14.08 -11.59
N GLU A 409 -7.06 14.31 -11.82
CA GLU A 409 -6.39 13.83 -13.03
C GLU A 409 -6.26 12.30 -13.08
N VAL A 410 -5.84 11.66 -11.97
CA VAL A 410 -5.59 10.21 -11.96
C VAL A 410 -6.85 9.38 -11.69
N ALA A 411 -7.89 9.97 -11.09
CA ALA A 411 -9.11 9.27 -10.70
C ALA A 411 -9.78 8.49 -11.86
N PRO A 412 -9.95 9.03 -13.08
CA PRO A 412 -10.51 8.27 -14.20
C PRO A 412 -9.66 7.05 -14.58
N HIS A 413 -8.34 7.16 -14.49
CA HIS A 413 -7.40 6.07 -14.80
C HIS A 413 -7.45 4.96 -13.74
N VAL A 414 -7.54 5.33 -12.47
CA VAL A 414 -7.70 4.37 -11.36
C VAL A 414 -9.06 3.68 -11.43
N GLN A 415 -10.13 4.41 -11.78
CA GLN A 415 -11.46 3.82 -11.98
C GLN A 415 -11.49 2.83 -13.16
N ASP A 416 -10.87 3.18 -14.29
CA ASP A 416 -10.69 2.26 -15.42
C ASP A 416 -9.89 1.03 -15.01
N MET A 417 -8.83 1.20 -14.21
CA MET A 417 -8.00 0.10 -13.71
C MET A 417 -8.81 -0.85 -12.84
N VAL A 418 -9.58 -0.31 -11.88
CA VAL A 418 -10.48 -1.09 -11.04
C VAL A 418 -11.50 -1.86 -11.90
N THR A 419 -12.11 -1.19 -12.87
CA THR A 419 -13.10 -1.81 -13.77
C THR A 419 -12.50 -2.97 -14.57
N LYS A 420 -11.33 -2.75 -15.19
CA LYS A 420 -10.59 -3.80 -15.91
C LYS A 420 -10.21 -4.96 -14.99
N ARG A 421 -9.90 -4.69 -13.72
CA ARG A 421 -9.59 -5.74 -12.74
C ARG A 421 -10.81 -6.51 -12.29
N VAL A 422 -11.99 -5.89 -12.19
CA VAL A 422 -13.23 -6.63 -11.87
C VAL A 422 -13.53 -7.63 -12.98
N VAL A 423 -13.34 -7.23 -14.25
CA VAL A 423 -13.65 -8.09 -15.40
C VAL A 423 -12.60 -9.19 -15.61
N HIS A 424 -11.32 -8.88 -15.44
CA HIS A 424 -10.21 -9.79 -15.84
C HIS A 424 -9.35 -10.29 -14.68
N GLY A 425 -9.65 -9.88 -13.45
CA GLY A 425 -8.79 -10.11 -12.28
C GLY A 425 -8.58 -11.58 -11.92
N SER A 426 -9.57 -12.42 -12.17
CA SER A 426 -9.52 -13.87 -11.95
C SER A 426 -8.41 -14.56 -12.77
N GLN A 427 -7.98 -13.95 -13.87
CA GLN A 427 -6.93 -14.48 -14.75
C GLN A 427 -5.50 -14.11 -14.30
N TYR A 428 -5.35 -13.27 -13.28
CA TYR A 428 -4.03 -12.82 -12.83
C TYR A 428 -3.39 -13.78 -11.85
N MET A 429 -2.14 -14.14 -12.13
CA MET A 429 -1.35 -15.03 -11.28
C MET A 429 -0.37 -14.28 -10.34
N GLY A 430 -0.01 -13.03 -10.67
CA GLY A 430 0.87 -12.19 -9.85
C GLY A 430 0.08 -11.27 -8.93
N GLY A 431 0.38 -11.30 -7.64
CA GLY A 431 -0.28 -10.55 -6.58
C GLY A 431 0.03 -9.06 -6.62
N GLU A 432 1.28 -8.68 -6.87
CA GLU A 432 1.77 -7.29 -6.85
C GLU A 432 0.84 -6.30 -7.58
N ASN A 433 0.59 -6.51 -8.88
CA ASN A 433 -0.24 -5.59 -9.65
C ASN A 433 -1.74 -5.67 -9.28
N PHE A 434 -2.20 -6.82 -8.78
CA PHE A 434 -3.57 -6.95 -8.29
C PHE A 434 -3.73 -6.13 -7.00
N ASN A 435 -2.83 -6.34 -6.05
CA ASN A 435 -2.72 -5.60 -4.78
C ASN A 435 -2.67 -4.10 -5.02
N ARG A 436 -1.82 -3.62 -5.93
CA ARG A 436 -1.74 -2.19 -6.27
C ARG A 436 -3.05 -1.63 -6.80
N ALA A 437 -3.77 -2.35 -7.67
CA ALA A 437 -5.07 -1.89 -8.16
C ALA A 437 -6.12 -1.79 -7.03
N VAL A 438 -6.11 -2.74 -6.09
CA VAL A 438 -6.96 -2.72 -4.89
C VAL A 438 -6.64 -1.50 -4.02
N ILE A 439 -5.37 -1.27 -3.71
CA ILE A 439 -4.90 -0.14 -2.88
C ILE A 439 -5.28 1.20 -3.51
N LEU A 440 -5.02 1.38 -4.80
CA LEU A 440 -5.41 2.60 -5.52
C LEU A 440 -6.93 2.83 -5.47
N GLY A 441 -7.71 1.77 -5.68
CA GLY A 441 -9.16 1.81 -5.58
C GLY A 441 -9.64 2.26 -4.19
N LEU A 442 -9.05 1.70 -3.12
CA LEU A 442 -9.37 2.07 -1.74
C LEU A 442 -9.03 3.54 -1.44
N HIS A 443 -7.87 4.02 -1.87
CA HIS A 443 -7.52 5.43 -1.72
C HIS A 443 -8.48 6.35 -2.50
N LEU A 444 -8.87 5.97 -3.72
CA LEU A 444 -9.85 6.73 -4.49
C LEU A 444 -11.22 6.79 -3.80
N VAL A 445 -11.69 5.66 -3.24
CA VAL A 445 -12.93 5.61 -2.44
C VAL A 445 -12.84 6.55 -1.24
N ALA A 446 -11.73 6.53 -0.50
CA ALA A 446 -11.50 7.40 0.64
C ALA A 446 -11.53 8.88 0.26
N LEU A 447 -10.86 9.24 -0.83
CA LEU A 447 -10.76 10.63 -1.31
C LEU A 447 -12.11 11.15 -1.84
N ARG A 448 -12.86 10.33 -2.59
CA ARG A 448 -14.21 10.69 -3.04
C ARG A 448 -15.17 10.93 -1.90
N ALA A 449 -15.14 10.08 -0.87
CA ALA A 449 -15.96 10.26 0.32
C ALA A 449 -15.63 11.55 1.10
N ARG A 450 -14.40 12.05 0.99
CA ARG A 450 -13.96 13.36 1.54
C ARG A 450 -14.19 14.55 0.60
N GLY A 451 -14.72 14.32 -0.61
CA GLY A 451 -14.97 15.36 -1.63
C GLY A 451 -13.73 15.79 -2.42
N VAL A 452 -12.69 14.94 -2.51
CA VAL A 452 -11.37 15.27 -3.11
C VAL A 452 -11.15 14.63 -4.50
N GLY A 453 -12.06 13.82 -5.06
CA GLY A 453 -11.82 13.13 -6.34
C GLY A 453 -13.05 12.65 -7.09
#